data_AF-A0A523S507-F1
#
_entry.id   AF-A0A523S507-F1
#
_cell.length_a   1.000
_cell.length_b   1.000
_cell.length_c   1.000
_cell.angle_alpha   90.00
_cell.angle_beta   90.00
_cell.angle_gamma   90.00
#
_symmetry.space_group_name_H-M   'P 1'
#
loop_
_entity.id
_entity.type
_entity.pdbx_description
1 polymer ?
#
loop_
_entity_poly.entity_id
_entity_poly.type
_entity_poly.pdbx_seq_one_letter_code
_entity_poly.pdbx_strand_id
1 'polypeptide(L)'
;MDNILWTVREACVMTLENYIKKLSKENKIERFDKKISRNLEIAGVLKALEPTPALFEKVKESEFRVTGNLFCTKEQIADYFGIKTEDIIPTLTKSIENRSPPEATKDAPCQEVIRDSVNLDDIPILVHNEVDGGPYISSGVVVSSDPEFGQNLDFHRAMQIGKDRMVTRVVRGRDFHKFLERNGEVDVAYCIGNTPEILIAAATSVETGVDELEIANALRPIRVTKAKTVDLMIPADSEFVLEGRVFLEEKADEGPFIDLTETVDVIRQEPIFEVKKITHRKTAIWQGLLPGRSEHKVLMGMPREPTVFRKVAEKGVDVLDVNITPGGASWLHIAIKIRKKNEDDGIKALEGAFGGHRSAKHVWVYDDDIDIYNE
;
A
#
# COMPACT_ATOMS: atom_id res chain seq x y z
N MET A 1 -9.46 26.89 -7.70
CA MET A 1 -10.86 26.45 -7.63
C MET A 1 -11.32 26.22 -9.05
N ASP A 2 -11.00 25.05 -9.59
CA ASP A 2 -11.70 24.47 -10.73
C ASP A 2 -12.10 23.05 -10.30
N ASN A 3 -13.38 22.78 -10.42
CA ASN A 3 -14.01 21.55 -10.00
C ASN A 3 -13.42 20.35 -10.74
N ILE A 4 -12.72 19.47 -10.03
CA ILE A 4 -12.62 18.05 -10.40
C ILE A 4 -14.00 17.43 -10.09
N LEU A 5 -15.01 17.84 -10.84
CA LEU A 5 -16.31 17.18 -10.88
C LEU A 5 -16.17 16.06 -11.89
N TRP A 6 -15.78 14.88 -11.41
CA TRP A 6 -16.02 13.64 -12.14
C TRP A 6 -17.51 13.56 -12.43
N THR A 7 -17.92 13.84 -13.66
CA THR A 7 -19.31 13.66 -14.06
C THR A 7 -19.61 12.17 -14.02
N VAL A 8 -20.67 11.82 -13.28
CA VAL A 8 -21.15 10.45 -12.97
C VAL A 8 -21.33 9.55 -14.21
N ARG A 9 -21.26 10.11 -15.43
CA ARG A 9 -21.45 9.39 -16.70
C ARG A 9 -20.18 8.95 -17.43
N GLU A 10 -18.98 9.39 -17.03
CA GLU A 10 -17.69 8.96 -17.63
C GLU A 10 -16.76 8.22 -16.65
N ALA A 11 -17.13 8.12 -15.37
CA ALA A 11 -16.39 7.34 -14.38
C ALA A 11 -16.58 5.83 -14.59
N CYS A 12 -15.98 5.26 -15.63
CA CYS A 12 -15.60 3.86 -15.55
C CYS A 12 -14.64 3.77 -14.35
N VAL A 13 -15.04 3.04 -13.30
CA VAL A 13 -14.19 2.83 -12.12
C VAL A 13 -12.84 2.32 -12.62
N MET A 14 -11.77 3.07 -12.32
CA MET A 14 -10.44 2.74 -12.81
C MET A 14 -9.99 1.50 -12.08
N THR A 15 -9.79 0.40 -12.80
CA THR A 15 -9.19 -0.82 -12.24
C THR A 15 -7.69 -0.81 -12.48
N LEU A 16 -6.93 -1.62 -11.75
CA LEU A 16 -5.49 -1.75 -11.96
C LEU A 16 -5.18 -2.17 -13.40
N GLU A 17 -5.91 -3.15 -13.92
CA GLU A 17 -5.77 -3.57 -15.32
C GLU A 17 -6.04 -2.42 -16.32
N ASN A 18 -7.05 -1.57 -16.08
CA ASN A 18 -7.32 -0.42 -16.95
C ASN A 18 -6.20 0.62 -16.88
N TYR A 19 -5.61 0.82 -15.70
CA TYR A 19 -4.43 1.67 -15.55
C TYR A 19 -3.22 1.11 -16.30
N ILE A 20 -2.94 -0.19 -16.19
CA ILE A 20 -1.89 -0.87 -16.94
C ILE A 20 -2.10 -0.74 -18.46
N LYS A 21 -3.35 -0.87 -18.93
CA LYS A 21 -3.71 -0.62 -20.34
C LYS A 21 -3.47 0.83 -20.75
N LYS A 22 -3.74 1.80 -19.88
CA LYS A 22 -3.42 3.22 -20.12
C LYS A 22 -1.91 3.42 -20.27
N LEU A 23 -1.11 2.94 -19.31
CA LEU A 23 0.35 3.01 -19.38
C LEU A 23 0.90 2.36 -20.66
N SER A 24 0.33 1.24 -21.07
CA SER A 24 0.72 0.54 -22.31
C SER A 24 0.47 1.40 -23.56
N LYS A 25 -0.67 2.10 -23.63
CA LYS A 25 -0.98 3.01 -24.75
C LYS A 25 -0.06 4.23 -24.79
N GLU A 26 0.41 4.67 -23.62
CA GLU A 26 1.29 5.81 -23.46
C GLU A 26 2.79 5.44 -23.56
N ASN A 27 3.12 4.16 -23.79
CA ASN A 27 4.49 3.62 -23.76
C ASN A 27 5.24 3.92 -22.44
N LYS A 28 4.51 3.91 -21.31
CA LYS A 28 5.02 4.12 -19.95
C LYS A 28 5.20 2.83 -19.14
N ILE A 29 5.13 1.66 -19.80
CA ILE A 29 5.30 0.34 -19.17
C ILE A 29 6.02 -0.61 -20.11
N GLU A 30 7.01 -1.33 -19.57
CA GLU A 30 7.73 -2.38 -20.28
C GLU A 30 6.95 -3.70 -20.24
N ARG A 31 6.87 -4.41 -21.37
CA ARG A 31 6.12 -5.67 -21.47
C ARG A 31 7.04 -6.83 -21.81
N PHE A 32 6.91 -7.92 -21.07
CA PHE A 32 7.73 -9.12 -21.20
C PHE A 32 6.86 -10.33 -21.57
N ASP A 33 7.01 -10.80 -22.80
CA ASP A 33 6.32 -12.00 -23.32
C ASP A 33 7.09 -13.31 -23.12
N LYS A 34 8.34 -13.22 -22.63
CA LYS A 34 9.18 -14.37 -22.31
C LYS A 34 8.73 -14.98 -20.98
N LYS A 35 8.77 -16.32 -20.90
CA LYS A 35 8.51 -17.03 -19.65
C LYS A 35 9.60 -16.69 -18.63
N ILE A 36 9.21 -16.08 -17.52
CA ILE A 36 10.10 -15.66 -16.43
C ILE A 36 9.62 -16.25 -15.09
N SER A 37 10.55 -16.58 -14.20
CA SER A 37 10.23 -17.22 -12.93
C SER A 37 9.75 -16.22 -11.88
N ARG A 38 8.74 -16.61 -11.07
CA ARG A 38 8.41 -15.90 -9.83
C ARG A 38 9.49 -16.02 -8.75
N ASN A 39 10.42 -16.96 -8.92
CA ASN A 39 11.55 -17.16 -8.03
C ASN A 39 12.74 -16.32 -8.52
N LEU A 40 13.00 -15.18 -7.86
CA LEU A 40 14.12 -14.25 -8.08
C LEU A 40 14.14 -13.52 -9.44
N GLU A 41 13.79 -14.16 -10.55
CA GLU A 41 13.97 -13.58 -11.90
C GLU A 41 13.11 -12.32 -12.11
N ILE A 42 11.80 -12.39 -11.83
CA ILE A 42 10.91 -11.21 -11.91
C ILE A 42 11.42 -10.09 -11.01
N ALA A 43 11.83 -10.42 -9.78
CA ALA A 43 12.31 -9.43 -8.83
C ALA A 43 13.61 -8.76 -9.31
N GLY A 44 14.53 -9.53 -9.90
CA GLY A 44 15.74 -9.02 -10.52
C GLY A 44 15.47 -8.06 -11.69
N VAL A 45 14.48 -8.39 -12.54
CA VAL A 45 14.09 -7.50 -13.65
C VAL A 45 13.44 -6.22 -13.12
N LEU A 46 12.50 -6.32 -12.17
CA LEU A 46 11.87 -5.16 -11.55
C LEU A 46 12.91 -4.22 -10.91
N LYS A 47 13.91 -4.78 -10.20
CA LYS A 47 15.01 -4.00 -9.63
C LYS A 47 15.83 -3.27 -10.70
N ALA A 48 16.09 -3.93 -11.84
CA ALA A 48 16.88 -3.35 -12.93
C ALA A 48 16.14 -2.24 -13.70
N LEU A 49 14.80 -2.29 -13.71
CA LEU A 49 13.95 -1.34 -14.45
C LEU A 49 13.50 -0.14 -13.61
N GLU A 50 13.60 -0.21 -12.27
CA GLU A 50 13.14 0.85 -11.37
C GLU A 50 13.64 2.25 -11.82
N PRO A 51 12.74 3.26 -11.94
CA PRO A 51 11.33 3.32 -11.54
C PRO A 51 10.31 2.93 -12.64
N THR A 52 10.75 2.30 -13.73
CA THR A 52 9.90 1.98 -14.88
C THR A 52 8.93 0.84 -14.55
N PRO A 53 7.61 1.04 -14.74
CA PRO A 53 6.61 -0.01 -14.63
C PRO A 53 6.92 -1.19 -15.56
N ALA A 54 6.63 -2.41 -15.11
CA ALA A 54 6.78 -3.61 -15.93
C ALA A 54 5.60 -4.57 -15.78
N LEU A 55 5.22 -5.21 -16.90
CA LEU A 55 4.22 -6.26 -16.98
C LEU A 55 4.84 -7.53 -17.58
N PHE A 56 4.74 -8.63 -16.83
CA PHE A 56 5.19 -9.95 -17.22
C PHE A 56 3.98 -10.79 -17.62
N GLU A 57 3.86 -11.07 -18.92
CA GLU A 57 2.70 -11.74 -19.51
C GLU A 57 2.71 -13.25 -19.25
N LYS A 58 3.88 -13.84 -18.97
CA LYS A 58 4.05 -15.28 -18.78
C LYS A 58 4.97 -15.59 -17.62
N VAL A 59 4.39 -16.09 -16.53
CA VAL A 59 5.14 -16.61 -15.38
C VAL A 59 5.37 -18.12 -15.58
N LYS A 60 6.57 -18.62 -15.27
CA LYS A 60 6.90 -20.05 -15.47
C LYS A 60 6.04 -20.97 -14.60
N GLU A 61 5.80 -20.56 -13.36
CA GLU A 61 5.15 -21.36 -12.31
C GLU A 61 3.65 -21.06 -12.13
N SER A 62 3.07 -20.15 -12.92
CA SER A 62 1.69 -19.71 -12.73
C SER A 62 1.03 -19.34 -14.05
N GLU A 63 -0.29 -19.49 -14.12
CA GLU A 63 -1.11 -19.03 -15.25
C GLU A 63 -1.35 -17.51 -15.23
N PHE A 64 -1.08 -16.86 -14.10
CA PHE A 64 -1.33 -15.45 -13.92
C PHE A 64 -0.18 -14.58 -14.41
N ARG A 65 -0.52 -13.32 -14.69
CA ARG A 65 0.42 -12.27 -15.05
C ARG A 65 0.93 -11.58 -13.79
N VAL A 66 2.11 -10.99 -13.86
CA VAL A 66 2.68 -10.20 -12.76
C VAL A 66 3.00 -8.79 -13.26
N THR A 67 2.73 -7.79 -12.44
CA THR A 67 3.13 -6.39 -12.67
C THR A 67 3.91 -5.88 -11.47
N GLY A 68 4.76 -4.89 -11.65
CA GLY A 68 5.44 -4.21 -10.55
C GLY A 68 5.97 -2.84 -10.98
N ASN A 69 6.55 -2.11 -10.03
CA ASN A 69 7.07 -0.75 -10.23
C ASN A 69 5.99 0.24 -10.71
N LEU A 70 4.73 0.06 -10.32
CA LEU A 70 3.64 0.91 -10.81
C LEU A 70 3.69 2.31 -10.19
N PHE A 71 4.09 2.39 -8.91
CA PHE A 71 4.03 3.61 -8.10
C PHE A 71 5.37 3.88 -7.39
N CYS A 72 6.48 3.82 -8.13
CA CYS A 72 7.83 4.06 -7.64
C CYS A 72 8.15 5.54 -7.35
N THR A 73 7.38 6.49 -7.87
CA THR A 73 7.59 7.93 -7.64
C THR A 73 6.30 8.65 -7.26
N LYS A 74 6.43 9.77 -6.55
CA LYS A 74 5.29 10.66 -6.28
C LYS A 74 4.64 11.16 -7.57
N GLU A 75 5.44 11.41 -8.61
CA GLU A 75 4.94 11.85 -9.91
C GLU A 75 4.07 10.80 -10.59
N GLN A 76 4.42 9.51 -10.51
CA GLN A 76 3.55 8.42 -11.01
C GLN A 76 2.20 8.38 -10.28
N ILE A 77 2.21 8.64 -8.97
CA ILE A 77 0.99 8.73 -8.16
C ILE A 77 0.17 9.98 -8.53
N ALA A 78 0.81 11.13 -8.67
CA ALA A 78 0.16 12.38 -9.08
C ALA A 78 -0.47 12.25 -10.49
N ASP A 79 0.26 11.68 -11.44
CA ASP A 79 -0.19 11.36 -12.81
C ASP A 79 -1.43 10.45 -12.80
N TYR A 80 -1.50 9.49 -11.88
CA TYR A 80 -2.66 8.62 -11.74
C TYR A 80 -3.92 9.40 -11.33
N PHE A 81 -3.78 10.34 -10.40
CA PHE A 81 -4.88 11.21 -9.95
C PHE A 81 -5.15 12.41 -10.88
N GLY A 82 -4.25 12.70 -11.83
CA GLY A 82 -4.36 13.85 -12.71
C GLY A 82 -4.10 15.19 -11.99
N ILE A 83 -3.24 15.16 -10.97
CA ILE A 83 -2.83 16.33 -10.18
C ILE A 83 -1.33 16.57 -10.33
N LYS A 84 -0.83 17.69 -9.83
CA LYS A 84 0.62 17.90 -9.72
C LYS A 84 1.18 17.26 -8.45
N THR A 85 2.48 16.97 -8.43
CA THR A 85 3.18 16.45 -7.25
C THR A 85 3.00 17.34 -6.01
N GLU A 86 3.04 18.67 -6.18
CA GLU A 86 2.82 19.66 -5.11
C GLU A 86 1.40 19.60 -4.50
N ASP A 87 0.42 19.05 -5.24
CA ASP A 87 -0.98 18.94 -4.80
C ASP A 87 -1.27 17.62 -4.05
N ILE A 88 -0.29 16.72 -3.91
CA ILE A 88 -0.47 15.43 -3.20
C ILE A 88 -0.88 15.67 -1.75
N ILE A 89 -0.09 16.43 -0.97
CA ILE A 89 -0.37 16.66 0.46
C ILE A 89 -1.74 17.33 0.66
N PRO A 90 -2.09 18.43 -0.05
CA PRO A 90 -3.43 19.01 0.05
C PRO A 90 -4.54 18.01 -0.27
N THR A 91 -4.35 17.19 -1.31
CA THR A 91 -5.33 16.17 -1.73
C THR A 91 -5.52 15.11 -0.65
N LEU A 92 -4.43 14.52 -0.14
CA LEU A 92 -4.50 13.52 0.92
C LEU A 92 -5.09 14.07 2.21
N THR A 93 -4.68 15.27 2.61
CA THR A 93 -5.21 15.95 3.80
C THR A 93 -6.73 16.12 3.68
N LYS A 94 -7.19 16.63 2.52
CA LYS A 94 -8.61 16.82 2.26
C LYS A 94 -9.38 15.51 2.31
N SER A 95 -8.85 14.41 1.78
CA SER A 95 -9.53 13.11 1.79
C SER A 95 -9.54 12.45 3.17
N ILE A 96 -8.53 12.68 4.00
CA ILE A 96 -8.50 12.24 5.41
C ILE A 96 -9.55 13.00 6.23
N GLU A 97 -9.73 14.29 5.97
CA GLU A 97 -10.69 15.15 6.70
C GLU A 97 -12.13 14.99 6.21
N ASN A 98 -12.32 14.77 4.91
CA ASN A 98 -13.62 14.69 4.25
C ASN A 98 -13.89 13.27 3.72
N ARG A 99 -13.71 12.28 4.60
CA ARG A 99 -14.01 10.87 4.35
C ARG A 99 -15.45 10.69 3.85
N SER A 100 -15.65 9.68 3.02
CA SER A 100 -16.99 9.37 2.49
C SER A 100 -17.19 7.87 2.34
N PRO A 101 -18.35 7.31 2.71
CA PRO A 101 -18.58 5.88 2.62
C PRO A 101 -18.61 5.42 1.15
N PRO A 102 -17.93 4.32 0.79
CA PRO A 102 -17.98 3.76 -0.56
C PRO A 102 -19.32 3.07 -0.86
N GLU A 103 -19.64 2.95 -2.14
CA GLU A 103 -20.87 2.25 -2.57
C GLU A 103 -20.68 0.73 -2.50
N ALA A 104 -21.62 0.03 -1.84
CA ALA A 104 -21.66 -1.42 -1.85
C ALA A 104 -22.23 -1.95 -3.18
N THR A 105 -21.52 -2.89 -3.81
CA THR A 105 -21.89 -3.47 -5.11
C THR A 105 -21.94 -5.00 -5.07
N LYS A 106 -22.82 -5.57 -5.90
CA LYS A 106 -22.82 -7.01 -6.25
C LYS A 106 -21.98 -7.29 -7.51
N ASP A 107 -21.73 -6.27 -8.31
CA ASP A 107 -20.81 -6.33 -9.44
C ASP A 107 -19.38 -6.14 -8.93
N ALA A 108 -18.74 -7.24 -8.58
CA ALA A 108 -17.42 -7.28 -7.97
C ALA A 108 -16.43 -8.07 -8.84
N PRO A 109 -15.62 -7.38 -9.67
CA PRO A 109 -14.59 -8.02 -10.49
C PRO A 109 -13.68 -8.97 -9.69
N CYS A 110 -13.32 -8.61 -8.45
CA CYS A 110 -12.46 -9.44 -7.60
C CYS A 110 -13.06 -10.84 -7.30
N GLN A 111 -14.35 -11.05 -7.55
CA GLN A 111 -15.08 -12.30 -7.30
C GLN A 111 -15.59 -12.98 -8.58
N GLU A 112 -15.08 -12.61 -9.76
CA GLU A 112 -15.47 -13.27 -11.03
C GLU A 112 -15.11 -14.75 -11.07
N VAL A 113 -14.02 -15.12 -10.40
CA VAL A 113 -13.60 -16.51 -10.20
C VAL A 113 -13.50 -16.77 -8.70
N ILE A 114 -14.23 -17.79 -8.23
CA ILE A 114 -14.21 -18.27 -6.85
C ILE A 114 -13.58 -19.66 -6.90
N ARG A 115 -12.39 -19.83 -6.31
CA ARG A 115 -11.70 -21.13 -6.32
C ARG A 115 -12.41 -22.12 -5.39
N ASP A 116 -12.57 -23.35 -5.87
CA ASP A 116 -13.16 -24.45 -5.09
C ASP A 116 -12.21 -24.93 -3.98
N SER A 117 -10.91 -25.00 -4.30
CA SER A 117 -9.84 -25.38 -3.37
C SER A 117 -8.79 -24.28 -3.25
N VAL A 118 -8.21 -24.13 -2.06
CA VAL A 118 -7.08 -23.23 -1.81
C VAL A 118 -5.78 -23.95 -2.18
N ASN A 119 -5.00 -23.32 -3.05
CA ASN A 119 -3.63 -23.74 -3.36
C ASN A 119 -2.78 -22.52 -3.72
N LEU A 120 -2.01 -22.03 -2.74
CA LEU A 120 -1.14 -20.87 -2.89
C LEU A 120 -0.01 -21.09 -3.91
N ASP A 121 0.33 -22.34 -4.21
CA ASP A 121 1.33 -22.66 -5.24
C ASP A 121 0.90 -22.22 -6.65
N ASP A 122 -0.41 -22.10 -6.90
CA ASP A 122 -0.95 -21.68 -8.21
C ASP A 122 -0.87 -20.16 -8.42
N ILE A 123 -0.73 -19.38 -7.34
CA ILE A 123 -0.67 -17.91 -7.35
C ILE A 123 0.79 -17.49 -7.52
N PRO A 124 1.13 -16.47 -8.33
CA PRO A 124 2.53 -16.11 -8.56
C PRO A 124 3.10 -15.27 -7.40
N ILE A 125 3.12 -15.82 -6.19
CA ILE A 125 3.75 -15.22 -5.01
C ILE A 125 5.27 -15.24 -5.22
N LEU A 126 5.92 -14.08 -5.11
CA LEU A 126 7.33 -13.92 -5.47
C LEU A 126 8.25 -14.34 -4.33
N VAL A 127 9.39 -14.93 -4.69
CA VAL A 127 10.61 -14.90 -3.86
C VAL A 127 11.45 -13.74 -4.37
N HIS A 128 11.67 -12.73 -3.53
CA HIS A 128 12.22 -11.45 -3.97
C HIS A 128 13.74 -11.44 -3.92
N ASN A 129 14.32 -12.06 -2.89
CA ASN A 129 15.74 -12.12 -2.65
C ASN A 129 16.17 -13.53 -2.23
N GLU A 130 17.44 -13.86 -2.47
CA GLU A 130 18.02 -15.17 -2.10
C GLU A 130 18.00 -15.46 -0.60
N VAL A 131 17.92 -14.40 0.22
CA VAL A 131 17.88 -14.49 1.68
C VAL A 131 16.47 -14.63 2.24
N ASP A 132 15.43 -14.47 1.41
CA ASP A 132 14.05 -14.54 1.88
C ASP A 132 13.74 -15.95 2.41
N GLY A 133 13.04 -16.05 3.55
CA GLY A 133 12.65 -17.33 4.13
C GLY A 133 11.69 -18.16 3.27
N GLY A 134 11.03 -17.52 2.29
CA GLY A 134 10.11 -18.17 1.36
C GLY A 134 9.45 -17.16 0.40
N PRO A 135 8.39 -17.57 -0.33
CA PRO A 135 7.58 -16.66 -1.14
C PRO A 135 6.78 -15.70 -0.25
N TYR A 136 6.68 -14.43 -0.66
CA TYR A 136 5.98 -13.39 0.10
C TYR A 136 4.87 -12.70 -0.68
N ILE A 137 3.74 -12.48 -0.01
CA ILE A 137 2.86 -11.36 -0.35
C ILE A 137 3.51 -10.10 0.20
N SER A 138 3.86 -9.16 -0.67
CA SER A 138 4.55 -7.91 -0.32
C SER A 138 3.69 -6.66 -0.53
N SER A 139 2.60 -6.75 -1.28
CA SER A 139 1.64 -5.67 -1.55
C SER A 139 0.25 -5.96 -0.97
N GLY A 140 0.17 -6.74 0.11
CA GLY A 140 -1.09 -7.17 0.70
C GLY A 140 -1.73 -6.05 1.51
N VAL A 141 -2.85 -5.51 1.02
CA VAL A 141 -3.74 -4.67 1.83
C VAL A 141 -4.68 -5.62 2.58
N VAL A 142 -4.52 -5.71 3.88
CA VAL A 142 -5.30 -6.58 4.76
C VAL A 142 -6.49 -5.80 5.26
N VAL A 143 -7.68 -6.27 4.92
CA VAL A 143 -8.92 -5.84 5.56
C VAL A 143 -9.13 -6.75 6.77
N SER A 144 -9.35 -6.15 7.94
CA SER A 144 -9.69 -6.86 9.19
C SER A 144 -10.73 -6.06 9.96
N SER A 145 -11.38 -6.67 10.96
CA SER A 145 -12.39 -5.98 11.77
C SER A 145 -12.40 -6.46 13.21
N ASP A 146 -12.71 -5.56 14.14
CA ASP A 146 -12.98 -5.84 15.55
C ASP A 146 -14.44 -5.46 15.90
N PRO A 147 -15.15 -6.24 16.73
CA PRO A 147 -16.54 -5.93 17.09
C PRO A 147 -16.76 -4.57 17.77
N GLU A 148 -15.75 -4.03 18.46
CA GLU A 148 -15.81 -2.72 19.13
C GLU A 148 -15.33 -1.59 18.21
N PHE A 149 -14.22 -1.80 17.48
CA PHE A 149 -13.59 -0.75 16.69
C PHE A 149 -14.04 -0.70 15.23
N GLY A 150 -14.63 -1.76 14.69
CA GLY A 150 -14.98 -1.85 13.29
C GLY A 150 -13.79 -2.24 12.40
N GLN A 151 -13.91 -1.92 11.12
CA GLN A 151 -12.99 -2.34 10.06
C GLN A 151 -11.72 -1.47 10.01
N ASN A 152 -10.60 -2.08 9.65
CA ASN A 152 -9.27 -1.46 9.48
C ASN A 152 -8.59 -2.04 8.23
N LEU A 153 -7.85 -1.18 7.52
CA LEU A 153 -6.99 -1.57 6.40
C LEU A 153 -5.53 -1.21 6.66
N ASP A 154 -4.66 -2.20 6.55
CA ASP A 154 -3.22 -2.03 6.71
C ASP A 154 -2.40 -2.91 5.75
N PHE A 155 -1.12 -2.57 5.60
CA PHE A 155 -0.18 -3.42 4.88
C PHE A 155 0.42 -4.47 5.80
N HIS A 156 0.33 -5.73 5.37
CA HIS A 156 1.08 -6.82 5.97
C HIS A 156 1.76 -7.67 4.92
N ARG A 157 3.04 -7.96 5.17
CA ARG A 157 3.72 -9.04 4.46
C ARG A 157 3.31 -10.38 5.05
N ALA A 158 3.17 -11.38 4.19
CA ALA A 158 2.88 -12.75 4.61
C ALA A 158 3.76 -13.75 3.85
N MET A 159 4.48 -14.60 4.59
CA MET A 159 5.35 -15.64 4.03
C MET A 159 4.56 -16.92 3.79
N GLN A 160 4.60 -17.49 2.60
CA GLN A 160 3.97 -18.77 2.32
C GLN A 160 4.74 -19.91 3.01
N ILE A 161 4.03 -20.73 3.81
CA ILE A 161 4.60 -21.93 4.47
C ILE A 161 3.87 -23.23 4.09
N GLY A 162 2.82 -23.14 3.28
CA GLY A 162 2.05 -24.28 2.81
C GLY A 162 1.12 -23.90 1.65
N LYS A 163 0.21 -24.81 1.31
CA LYS A 163 -0.77 -24.59 0.24
C LYS A 163 -1.92 -23.68 0.64
N ASP A 164 -2.16 -23.54 1.93
CA ASP A 164 -3.27 -22.81 2.53
C ASP A 164 -2.83 -22.05 3.80
N ARG A 165 -1.54 -22.02 4.11
CA ARG A 165 -0.98 -21.38 5.30
C ARG A 165 0.11 -20.40 4.96
N MET A 166 0.04 -19.24 5.61
CA MET A 166 1.05 -18.19 5.56
C MET A 166 1.41 -17.72 6.97
N VAL A 167 2.55 -17.05 7.12
CA VAL A 167 2.96 -16.41 8.38
C VAL A 167 2.91 -14.90 8.18
N THR A 168 2.04 -14.23 8.92
CA THR A 168 1.79 -12.78 8.79
C THR A 168 2.66 -12.01 9.74
N ARG A 169 3.45 -11.05 9.23
CA ARG A 169 4.24 -10.16 10.09
C ARG A 169 3.34 -9.11 10.75
N VAL A 170 3.16 -9.17 12.07
CA VAL A 170 2.28 -8.24 12.82
C VAL A 170 3.08 -7.24 13.65
N VAL A 171 2.95 -5.95 13.33
CA VAL A 171 3.65 -4.89 14.09
C VAL A 171 2.88 -4.59 15.39
N ARG A 172 3.57 -4.73 16.53
CA ARG A 172 2.98 -4.50 17.85
C ARG A 172 2.50 -3.06 18.01
N GLY A 173 1.35 -2.91 18.69
CA GLY A 173 0.76 -1.59 18.98
C GLY A 173 0.05 -0.93 17.81
N ARG A 174 -0.15 -1.65 16.69
CA ARG A 174 -1.03 -1.25 15.58
C ARG A 174 -2.41 -1.90 15.74
N ASP A 175 -3.38 -1.43 14.96
CA ASP A 175 -4.77 -1.84 15.10
C ASP A 175 -4.96 -3.35 14.85
N PHE A 176 -4.35 -3.92 13.82
CA PHE A 176 -4.43 -5.37 13.61
C PHE A 176 -3.85 -6.20 14.77
N HIS A 177 -2.75 -5.75 15.39
CA HIS A 177 -2.22 -6.38 16.62
C HIS A 177 -3.21 -6.28 17.78
N LYS A 178 -3.80 -5.10 17.98
CA LYS A 178 -4.81 -4.85 19.01
C LYS A 178 -6.03 -5.73 18.81
N PHE A 179 -6.48 -5.92 17.57
CA PHE A 179 -7.61 -6.78 17.23
C PHE A 179 -7.28 -8.24 17.52
N LEU A 180 -6.08 -8.70 17.17
CA LEU A 180 -5.62 -10.06 17.47
C LEU A 180 -5.54 -10.31 18.98
N GLU A 181 -4.95 -9.40 19.76
CA GLU A 181 -4.84 -9.56 21.22
C GLU A 181 -6.21 -9.61 21.92
N ARG A 182 -7.19 -8.87 21.41
CA ARG A 182 -8.54 -8.81 21.99
C ARG A 182 -9.36 -10.04 21.66
N ASN A 183 -9.27 -10.52 20.42
CA ASN A 183 -10.16 -11.56 19.90
C ASN A 183 -9.53 -12.95 19.90
N GLY A 184 -8.21 -13.06 20.05
CA GLY A 184 -7.44 -14.31 19.95
C GLY A 184 -7.28 -14.83 18.52
N GLU A 185 -8.24 -14.54 17.65
CA GLU A 185 -8.21 -14.77 16.22
C GLU A 185 -9.00 -13.68 15.49
N VAL A 186 -8.59 -13.33 14.27
CA VAL A 186 -9.21 -12.27 13.48
C VAL A 186 -9.44 -12.76 12.06
N ASP A 187 -10.67 -12.58 11.58
CA ASP A 187 -11.01 -12.78 10.17
C ASP A 187 -10.35 -11.68 9.32
N VAL A 188 -9.74 -12.09 8.21
CA VAL A 188 -8.99 -11.20 7.33
C VAL A 188 -9.28 -11.45 5.86
N ALA A 189 -9.11 -10.42 5.05
CA ALA A 189 -9.05 -10.51 3.60
C ALA A 189 -7.82 -9.75 3.07
N TYR A 190 -6.86 -10.49 2.52
CA TYR A 190 -5.71 -9.93 1.82
C TYR A 190 -6.13 -9.57 0.40
N CYS A 191 -6.16 -8.27 0.10
CA CYS A 191 -6.50 -7.72 -1.19
C CYS A 191 -5.22 -7.32 -1.94
N ILE A 192 -4.97 -7.92 -3.11
CA ILE A 192 -3.75 -7.71 -3.91
C ILE A 192 -4.14 -7.14 -5.29
N GLY A 193 -3.27 -6.27 -5.82
CA GLY A 193 -3.49 -5.62 -7.11
C GLY A 193 -4.55 -4.54 -6.99
N ASN A 194 -4.30 -3.56 -6.11
CA ASN A 194 -5.22 -2.46 -5.88
C ASN A 194 -4.74 -1.19 -6.59
N THR A 195 -5.67 -0.26 -6.79
CA THR A 195 -5.36 1.08 -7.27
C THR A 195 -4.76 1.98 -6.17
N PRO A 196 -4.06 3.07 -6.55
CA PRO A 196 -3.43 4.00 -5.62
C PRO A 196 -4.31 4.51 -4.49
N GLU A 197 -5.59 4.78 -4.71
CA GLU A 197 -6.49 5.24 -3.65
C GLU A 197 -6.61 4.23 -2.50
N ILE A 198 -6.65 2.93 -2.80
CA ILE A 198 -6.67 1.87 -1.79
C ILE A 198 -5.30 1.73 -1.13
N LEU A 199 -4.22 1.70 -1.94
CA LEU A 199 -2.85 1.54 -1.43
C LEU A 199 -2.46 2.71 -0.50
N ILE A 200 -2.78 3.95 -0.88
CA ILE A 200 -2.48 5.13 -0.06
C ILE A 200 -3.33 5.16 1.20
N ALA A 201 -4.63 4.83 1.09
CA ALA A 201 -5.50 4.79 2.24
C ALA A 201 -5.03 3.78 3.29
N ALA A 202 -4.70 2.54 2.88
CA ALA A 202 -4.18 1.50 3.77
C ALA A 202 -2.79 1.83 4.37
N ALA A 203 -2.03 2.72 3.74
CA ALA A 203 -0.76 3.23 4.28
C ALA A 203 -0.94 4.47 5.17
N THR A 204 -2.11 5.10 5.16
CA THR A 204 -2.40 6.29 5.94
C THR A 204 -2.73 5.89 7.37
N SER A 205 -1.97 6.41 8.34
CA SER A 205 -2.31 6.12 9.74
C SER A 205 -3.38 7.10 10.25
N VAL A 206 -4.52 6.56 10.63
CA VAL A 206 -5.63 7.27 11.25
C VAL A 206 -5.86 6.78 12.69
N GLU A 207 -6.86 7.35 13.35
CA GLU A 207 -7.28 6.89 14.68
C GLU A 207 -8.00 5.55 14.56
N THR A 208 -7.83 4.67 15.56
CA THR A 208 -8.49 3.37 15.59
C THR A 208 -10.01 3.51 15.45
N GLY A 209 -10.58 2.73 14.53
CA GLY A 209 -12.01 2.71 14.24
C GLY A 209 -12.46 3.67 13.15
N VAL A 210 -11.50 4.29 12.44
CA VAL A 210 -11.73 4.89 11.14
C VAL A 210 -11.52 3.82 10.07
N ASP A 211 -12.50 3.64 9.18
CA ASP A 211 -12.34 2.76 8.02
C ASP A 211 -11.61 3.51 6.89
N GLU A 212 -10.39 3.08 6.55
CA GLU A 212 -9.58 3.69 5.50
C GLU A 212 -10.22 3.59 4.11
N LEU A 213 -11.18 2.69 3.87
CA LEU A 213 -11.92 2.68 2.60
C LEU A 213 -12.71 3.98 2.39
N GLU A 214 -13.09 4.68 3.46
CA GLU A 214 -13.74 5.98 3.33
C GLU A 214 -12.75 7.08 2.87
N ILE A 215 -11.47 6.93 3.21
CA ILE A 215 -10.39 7.81 2.74
C ILE A 215 -10.11 7.49 1.27
N ALA A 216 -10.02 6.22 0.92
CA ALA A 216 -9.85 5.79 -0.47
C ALA A 216 -10.97 6.34 -1.37
N ASN A 217 -12.23 6.20 -0.93
CA ASN A 217 -13.38 6.71 -1.67
C ASN A 217 -13.36 8.25 -1.82
N ALA A 218 -12.88 8.96 -0.80
CA ALA A 218 -12.71 10.41 -0.84
C ALA A 218 -11.55 10.86 -1.74
N LEU A 219 -10.53 10.01 -1.97
CA LEU A 219 -9.46 10.26 -2.95
C LEU A 219 -9.99 10.07 -4.38
N ARG A 220 -10.65 8.94 -4.60
CA ARG A 220 -11.29 8.59 -5.86
C ARG A 220 -12.44 7.63 -5.55
N PRO A 221 -13.65 7.85 -6.09
CA PRO A 221 -14.78 6.96 -5.80
C PRO A 221 -14.45 5.49 -6.08
N ILE A 222 -14.68 4.64 -5.09
CA ILE A 222 -14.48 3.19 -5.17
C ILE A 222 -15.80 2.46 -4.90
N ARG A 223 -15.85 1.19 -5.26
CA ARG A 223 -16.93 0.28 -4.86
C ARG A 223 -16.37 -0.79 -3.94
N VAL A 224 -17.21 -1.23 -3.01
CA VAL A 224 -16.88 -2.30 -2.07
C VAL A 224 -17.87 -3.45 -2.21
N THR A 225 -17.44 -4.66 -1.85
CA THR A 225 -18.31 -5.83 -1.84
C THR A 225 -18.07 -6.64 -0.57
N LYS A 226 -19.03 -7.51 -0.23
CA LYS A 226 -18.86 -8.42 0.89
C LYS A 226 -17.95 -9.57 0.49
N ALA A 227 -16.97 -9.90 1.33
CA ALA A 227 -16.15 -11.09 1.19
C ALA A 227 -17.02 -12.38 1.23
N LYS A 228 -16.51 -13.48 0.70
CA LYS A 228 -17.28 -14.72 0.52
C LYS A 228 -17.41 -15.57 1.78
N THR A 229 -16.40 -15.55 2.64
CA THR A 229 -16.25 -16.46 3.79
C THR A 229 -16.05 -15.73 5.11
N VAL A 230 -15.76 -14.44 5.07
CA VAL A 230 -15.59 -13.56 6.25
C VAL A 230 -16.52 -12.36 6.16
N ASP A 231 -16.91 -11.79 7.31
CA ASP A 231 -17.85 -10.65 7.35
C ASP A 231 -17.11 -9.31 7.21
N LEU A 232 -16.48 -9.11 6.06
CA LEU A 232 -15.69 -7.91 5.72
C LEU A 232 -16.18 -7.26 4.43
N MET A 233 -16.07 -5.93 4.37
CA MET A 233 -16.28 -5.15 3.16
C MET A 233 -14.92 -4.89 2.49
N ILE A 234 -14.72 -5.46 1.32
CA ILE A 234 -13.44 -5.43 0.58
C ILE A 234 -13.56 -4.59 -0.69
N PRO A 235 -12.45 -4.05 -1.25
CA PRO A 235 -12.48 -3.38 -2.54
C PRO A 235 -13.01 -4.33 -3.63
N ALA A 236 -14.02 -3.88 -4.38
CA ALA A 236 -14.67 -4.71 -5.40
C ALA A 236 -13.76 -4.98 -6.62
N ASP A 237 -12.78 -4.11 -6.84
CA ASP A 237 -11.95 -4.08 -8.04
C ASP A 237 -10.52 -4.63 -7.83
N SER A 238 -10.22 -5.21 -6.66
CA SER A 238 -8.94 -5.91 -6.41
C SER A 238 -8.71 -7.03 -7.43
N GLU A 239 -7.45 -7.29 -7.80
CA GLU A 239 -7.12 -8.39 -8.72
C GLU A 239 -7.28 -9.76 -8.04
N PHE A 240 -6.85 -9.89 -6.77
CA PHE A 240 -6.97 -11.08 -5.94
C PHE A 240 -7.45 -10.74 -4.53
N VAL A 241 -8.20 -11.68 -3.94
CA VAL A 241 -8.60 -11.64 -2.53
C VAL A 241 -8.37 -13.02 -1.91
N LEU A 242 -7.54 -13.07 -0.87
CA LEU A 242 -7.29 -14.26 -0.05
C LEU A 242 -7.98 -14.05 1.30
N GLU A 243 -9.05 -14.79 1.54
CA GLU A 243 -9.87 -14.68 2.75
C GLU A 243 -9.56 -15.82 3.71
N GLY A 244 -9.61 -15.54 5.01
CA GLY A 244 -9.43 -16.56 6.02
C GLY A 244 -9.26 -15.97 7.41
N ARG A 245 -8.40 -16.58 8.23
CA ARG A 245 -8.26 -16.23 9.65
C ARG A 245 -6.81 -16.21 10.09
N VAL A 246 -6.46 -15.21 10.89
CA VAL A 246 -5.16 -15.13 11.57
C VAL A 246 -5.34 -15.49 13.03
N PHE A 247 -4.50 -16.39 13.54
CA PHE A 247 -4.57 -16.90 14.91
C PHE A 247 -3.43 -16.31 15.74
N LEU A 248 -3.75 -15.69 16.88
CA LEU A 248 -2.75 -15.07 17.75
C LEU A 248 -1.72 -16.08 18.30
N GLU A 249 -2.19 -17.27 18.67
CA GLU A 249 -1.39 -18.28 19.38
C GLU A 249 -0.73 -19.31 18.46
N GLU A 250 -1.27 -19.55 17.25
CA GLU A 250 -0.59 -20.37 16.25
C GLU A 250 0.49 -19.56 15.56
N LYS A 251 1.76 -19.91 15.77
CA LYS A 251 2.91 -19.18 15.24
C LYS A 251 3.87 -20.09 14.50
N ALA A 252 4.62 -19.49 13.58
CA ALA A 252 5.73 -20.11 12.88
C ALA A 252 6.83 -19.08 12.64
N ASP A 253 7.99 -19.56 12.16
CA ASP A 253 9.09 -18.67 11.76
C ASP A 253 8.67 -17.81 10.57
N GLU A 254 8.84 -16.49 10.70
CA GLU A 254 8.72 -15.48 9.64
C GLU A 254 10.09 -14.87 9.40
N GLY A 255 10.50 -14.76 8.14
CA GLY A 255 11.79 -14.23 7.75
C GLY A 255 12.87 -15.32 7.54
N PRO A 256 14.10 -14.93 7.21
CA PRO A 256 14.55 -13.54 7.04
C PRO A 256 13.87 -12.86 5.85
N PHE A 257 13.86 -11.53 5.83
CA PHE A 257 13.24 -10.75 4.76
C PHE A 257 13.89 -9.38 4.64
N ILE A 258 14.00 -8.82 3.43
CA ILE A 258 14.56 -7.47 3.25
C ILE A 258 13.57 -6.41 3.74
N ASP A 259 14.01 -5.61 4.71
CA ASP A 259 13.25 -4.50 5.27
C ASP A 259 13.30 -3.24 4.40
N LEU A 260 12.46 -2.25 4.71
CA LEU A 260 12.42 -0.93 4.08
C LEU A 260 13.81 -0.27 3.96
N THR A 261 14.64 -0.44 4.99
CA THR A 261 15.99 0.12 5.07
C THR A 261 17.04 -0.68 4.29
N GLU A 262 16.59 -1.67 3.51
CA GLU A 262 17.42 -2.60 2.73
C GLU A 262 18.32 -3.51 3.58
N THR A 263 18.04 -3.61 4.88
CA THR A 263 18.69 -4.56 5.79
C THR A 263 17.88 -5.85 5.90
N VAL A 264 18.57 -6.96 6.19
CA VAL A 264 17.90 -8.23 6.47
C VAL A 264 17.23 -8.15 7.84
N ASP A 265 15.91 -8.28 7.86
CA ASP A 265 15.13 -8.42 9.08
C ASP A 265 15.31 -9.83 9.68
N VAL A 266 15.29 -9.91 11.00
CA VAL A 266 15.54 -11.16 11.74
C VAL A 266 14.32 -12.08 11.70
N ILE A 267 14.58 -13.37 11.90
CA ILE A 267 13.52 -14.38 12.04
C ILE A 267 12.76 -14.14 13.35
N ARG A 268 11.42 -14.17 13.28
CA ARG A 268 10.53 -14.05 14.45
C ARG A 268 9.44 -15.11 14.42
N GLN A 269 8.90 -15.41 15.59
CA GLN A 269 7.68 -16.19 15.73
C GLN A 269 6.46 -15.28 15.55
N GLU A 270 5.78 -15.42 14.43
CA GLU A 270 4.67 -14.56 14.01
C GLU A 270 3.38 -15.38 13.75
N PRO A 271 2.19 -14.77 13.86
CA PRO A 271 0.90 -15.44 13.67
C PRO A 271 0.72 -16.14 12.32
N ILE A 272 0.09 -17.31 12.34
CA ILE A 272 -0.33 -18.04 11.15
C ILE A 272 -1.64 -17.45 10.61
N PHE A 273 -1.63 -17.18 9.31
CA PHE A 273 -2.81 -16.92 8.49
C PHE A 273 -3.21 -18.21 7.76
N GLU A 274 -4.37 -18.75 8.10
CA GLU A 274 -5.02 -19.84 7.36
C GLU A 274 -5.92 -19.25 6.27
N VAL A 275 -5.59 -19.53 5.01
CA VAL A 275 -6.35 -19.11 3.84
C VAL A 275 -7.48 -20.10 3.58
N LYS A 276 -8.73 -19.63 3.64
CA LYS A 276 -9.94 -20.45 3.47
C LYS A 276 -10.59 -20.27 2.10
N LYS A 277 -10.38 -19.12 1.46
CA LYS A 277 -10.92 -18.85 0.12
C LYS A 277 -9.99 -17.97 -0.68
N ILE A 278 -9.91 -18.25 -1.98
CA ILE A 278 -9.28 -17.38 -2.97
C ILE A 278 -10.36 -16.98 -3.96
N THR A 279 -10.50 -15.67 -4.16
CA THR A 279 -11.26 -15.11 -5.28
C THR A 279 -10.37 -14.20 -6.11
N HIS A 280 -10.62 -14.13 -7.40
CA HIS A 280 -9.85 -13.26 -8.28
C HIS A 280 -10.64 -12.87 -9.54
N ARG A 281 -10.14 -11.84 -10.22
CA ARG A 281 -10.59 -11.45 -11.56
C ARG A 281 -10.27 -12.54 -12.59
N LYS A 282 -11.06 -12.68 -13.66
CA LYS A 282 -10.75 -13.65 -14.73
C LYS A 282 -9.39 -13.41 -15.39
N THR A 283 -9.01 -12.14 -15.52
CA THR A 283 -7.75 -11.70 -16.12
C THR A 283 -6.74 -11.22 -15.08
N ALA A 284 -6.80 -11.79 -13.86
CA ALA A 284 -6.08 -11.26 -12.71
C ALA A 284 -4.58 -11.03 -12.96
N ILE A 285 -4.09 -9.91 -12.43
CA ILE A 285 -2.69 -9.49 -12.46
C ILE A 285 -2.16 -9.37 -11.04
N TRP A 286 -1.11 -10.12 -10.73
CA TRP A 286 -0.48 -10.05 -9.42
C TRP A 286 0.45 -8.84 -9.33
N GLN A 287 0.26 -7.99 -8.33
CA GLN A 287 1.18 -6.87 -8.07
C GLN A 287 2.35 -7.36 -7.22
N GLY A 288 3.54 -7.47 -7.82
CA GLY A 288 4.78 -7.78 -7.14
C GLY A 288 5.50 -6.50 -6.70
N LEU A 289 5.19 -6.01 -5.49
CA LEU A 289 5.88 -4.88 -4.89
C LEU A 289 7.24 -5.33 -4.33
N LEU A 290 8.32 -4.69 -4.75
CA LEU A 290 9.65 -5.06 -4.30
C LEU A 290 9.98 -4.51 -2.89
N PRO A 291 10.33 -5.37 -1.92
CA PRO A 291 10.71 -4.93 -0.58
C PRO A 291 11.98 -4.07 -0.62
N GLY A 292 11.99 -3.00 0.18
CA GLY A 292 13.09 -2.03 0.26
C GLY A 292 13.35 -1.21 -1.01
N ARG A 293 12.48 -1.29 -2.02
CA ARG A 293 12.61 -0.56 -3.29
C ARG A 293 11.62 0.60 -3.39
N SER A 294 11.66 1.34 -4.49
CA SER A 294 11.05 2.68 -4.57
C SER A 294 9.53 2.65 -4.40
N GLU A 295 8.82 1.65 -4.97
CA GLU A 295 7.36 1.52 -4.78
C GLU A 295 6.99 1.29 -3.30
N HIS A 296 7.72 0.42 -2.60
CA HIS A 296 7.56 0.21 -1.15
C HIS A 296 7.81 1.51 -0.37
N LYS A 297 8.93 2.18 -0.68
CA LYS A 297 9.41 3.39 0.00
C LYS A 297 8.44 4.56 -0.18
N VAL A 298 7.95 4.79 -1.39
CA VAL A 298 6.99 5.86 -1.67
C VAL A 298 5.66 5.59 -0.99
N LEU A 299 5.10 4.38 -1.14
CA LEU A 299 3.82 4.02 -0.51
C LEU A 299 3.88 4.02 1.01
N MET A 300 5.05 3.84 1.63
CA MET A 300 5.19 3.91 3.08
C MET A 300 5.45 5.34 3.58
N GLY A 301 6.36 6.07 2.95
CA GLY A 301 6.79 7.40 3.39
C GLY A 301 5.77 8.49 3.08
N MET A 302 5.38 8.61 1.81
CA MET A 302 4.57 9.74 1.33
C MET A 302 3.23 9.90 2.09
N PRO A 303 2.48 8.83 2.42
CA PRO A 303 1.22 8.97 3.19
C PRO A 303 1.39 9.51 4.62
N ARG A 304 2.62 9.59 5.15
CA ARG A 304 2.91 10.23 6.45
C ARG A 304 3.05 11.75 6.36
N GLU A 305 3.34 12.29 5.18
CA GLU A 305 3.61 13.72 4.95
C GLU A 305 2.45 14.62 5.37
N PRO A 306 1.16 14.31 5.10
CA PRO A 306 0.04 15.09 5.60
C PRO A 306 0.01 15.24 7.13
N THR A 307 0.39 14.19 7.86
CA THR A 307 0.44 14.24 9.32
C THR A 307 1.57 15.15 9.81
N VAL A 308 2.73 15.07 9.17
CA VAL A 308 3.87 15.95 9.45
C VAL A 308 3.51 17.41 9.15
N PHE A 309 2.96 17.67 7.96
CA PHE A 309 2.49 18.98 7.53
C PHE A 309 1.52 19.59 8.56
N ARG A 310 0.47 18.85 8.93
CA ARG A 310 -0.52 19.30 9.93
C ARG A 310 0.12 19.61 11.28
N LYS A 311 1.03 18.76 11.78
CA LYS A 311 1.71 19.00 13.06
C LYS A 311 2.65 20.19 13.04
N VAL A 312 3.26 20.51 11.91
CA VAL A 312 4.02 21.74 11.73
C VAL A 312 3.08 22.96 11.70
N ALA A 313 1.97 22.89 10.97
CA ALA A 313 0.98 23.96 10.91
C ALA A 313 0.35 24.26 12.30
N GLU A 314 0.06 23.23 13.10
CA GLU A 314 -0.43 23.36 14.49
C GLU A 314 0.53 24.14 15.40
N LYS A 315 1.82 24.24 15.05
CA LYS A 315 2.81 25.06 15.76
C LYS A 315 2.80 26.53 15.35
N GLY A 316 1.89 26.93 14.45
CA GLY A 316 1.76 28.30 13.95
C GLY A 316 2.76 28.65 12.84
N VAL A 317 3.38 27.66 12.20
CA VAL A 317 4.34 27.85 11.11
C VAL A 317 3.61 27.86 9.76
N ASP A 318 3.95 28.80 8.87
CA ASP A 318 3.49 28.84 7.48
C ASP A 318 4.24 27.79 6.65
N VAL A 319 3.88 26.52 6.84
CA VAL A 319 4.44 25.38 6.10
C VAL A 319 3.84 25.30 4.71
N LEU A 320 4.71 25.12 3.72
CA LEU A 320 4.35 25.07 2.31
C LEU A 320 4.38 23.65 1.77
N ASP A 321 5.33 22.83 2.20
CA ASP A 321 5.48 21.45 1.74
C ASP A 321 6.30 20.59 2.71
N VAL A 322 6.16 19.28 2.61
CA VAL A 322 6.91 18.27 3.38
C VAL A 322 7.32 17.13 2.44
N ASN A 323 8.59 16.75 2.47
CA ASN A 323 9.08 15.60 1.72
C ASN A 323 9.79 14.62 2.66
N ILE A 324 9.27 13.40 2.76
CA ILE A 324 9.96 12.28 3.40
C ILE A 324 10.91 11.67 2.37
N THR A 325 12.19 11.99 2.52
CA THR A 325 13.16 11.91 1.43
C THR A 325 13.65 10.48 1.15
N PRO A 326 13.82 10.08 -0.12
CA PRO A 326 14.49 8.83 -0.52
C PRO A 326 15.81 8.53 0.21
N GLY A 327 16.68 9.53 0.43
CA GLY A 327 17.96 9.35 1.12
C GLY A 327 17.85 8.81 2.55
N GLY A 328 16.70 8.98 3.22
CA GLY A 328 16.39 8.39 4.53
C GLY A 328 15.56 7.10 4.43
N ALA A 329 15.69 6.36 3.33
CA ALA A 329 14.86 5.21 2.98
C ALA A 329 13.35 5.54 2.93
N SER A 330 13.00 6.78 2.56
CA SER A 330 11.63 7.31 2.59
C SER A 330 10.91 7.05 3.93
N TRP A 331 11.64 7.16 5.04
CA TRP A 331 11.07 6.99 6.37
C TRP A 331 11.77 7.81 7.45
N LEU A 332 13.11 7.89 7.42
CA LEU A 332 13.89 8.43 8.53
C LEU A 332 14.22 9.92 8.38
N HIS A 333 14.14 10.47 7.17
CA HIS A 333 14.56 11.83 6.85
C HIS A 333 13.37 12.65 6.35
N ILE A 334 13.28 13.90 6.81
CA ILE A 334 12.19 14.83 6.44
C ILE A 334 12.79 16.17 6.00
N ALA A 335 12.43 16.64 4.83
CA ALA A 335 12.63 18.02 4.39
C ALA A 335 11.32 18.80 4.53
N ILE A 336 11.37 20.00 5.07
CA ILE A 336 10.20 20.86 5.30
C ILE A 336 10.46 22.20 4.65
N LYS A 337 9.53 22.65 3.83
CA LYS A 337 9.57 23.96 3.19
C LYS A 337 8.64 24.91 3.93
N ILE A 338 9.15 26.06 4.38
CA ILE A 338 8.37 27.06 5.12
C ILE A 338 8.51 28.44 4.50
N ARG A 339 7.49 29.27 4.72
CA ARG A 339 7.63 30.73 4.58
C ARG A 339 7.92 31.33 5.94
N LYS A 340 9.20 31.61 6.21
CA LYS A 340 9.64 32.14 7.50
C LYS A 340 9.03 33.54 7.77
N LYS A 341 8.40 33.69 8.93
CA LYS A 341 7.81 34.96 9.43
C LYS A 341 8.44 35.40 10.75
N ASN A 342 8.87 34.45 11.59
CA ASN A 342 9.48 34.71 12.89
C ASN A 342 10.85 34.02 13.02
N GLU A 343 11.67 34.46 13.97
CA GLU A 343 12.99 33.86 14.22
C GLU A 343 12.89 32.40 14.67
N ASP A 344 11.82 32.02 15.37
CA ASP A 344 11.64 30.70 15.99
C ASP A 344 10.87 29.68 15.12
N ASP A 345 10.41 30.05 13.92
CA ASP A 345 9.63 29.18 13.04
C ASP A 345 10.37 27.89 12.68
N GLY A 346 11.69 27.94 12.52
CA GLY A 346 12.51 26.76 12.23
C GLY A 346 12.48 25.73 13.37
N ILE A 347 12.61 26.17 14.63
CA ILE A 347 12.54 25.30 15.81
C ILE A 347 11.13 24.72 15.95
N LYS A 348 10.10 25.55 15.78
CA LYS A 348 8.70 25.11 15.79
C LYS A 348 8.41 24.06 14.73
N ALA A 349 8.95 24.23 13.52
CA ALA A 349 8.80 23.26 12.44
C ALA A 349 9.46 21.92 12.79
N LEU A 350 10.67 21.94 13.36
CA LEU A 350 11.34 20.72 13.83
C LEU A 350 10.51 19.99 14.88
N GLU A 351 9.99 20.69 15.89
CA GLU A 351 9.13 20.09 16.93
C GLU A 351 7.86 19.48 16.36
N GLY A 352 7.19 20.20 15.44
CA GLY A 352 6.00 19.70 14.74
C GLY A 352 6.31 18.44 13.95
N ALA A 353 7.46 18.41 13.26
CA ALA A 353 7.86 17.29 12.43
C ALA A 353 8.10 16.00 13.21
N PHE A 354 8.89 16.06 14.30
CA PHE A 354 9.10 14.91 15.19
C PHE A 354 7.80 14.48 15.89
N GLY A 355 6.87 15.41 16.14
CA GLY A 355 5.54 15.09 16.64
C GLY A 355 4.66 14.37 15.61
N GLY A 356 4.78 14.73 14.33
CA GLY A 356 4.03 14.12 13.22
C GLY A 356 4.60 12.79 12.75
N HIS A 357 5.91 12.57 12.88
CA HIS A 357 6.54 11.32 12.53
C HIS A 357 7.61 10.91 13.56
N ARG A 358 7.20 10.07 14.50
CA ARG A 358 8.05 9.65 15.64
C ARG A 358 9.26 8.81 15.25
N SER A 359 9.28 8.26 14.03
CA SER A 359 10.43 7.50 13.52
C SER A 359 11.45 8.36 12.77
N ALA A 360 11.17 9.66 12.56
CA ALA A 360 12.12 10.57 11.96
C ALA A 360 13.40 10.65 12.80
N LYS A 361 14.55 10.62 12.13
CA LYS A 361 15.88 10.77 12.71
C LYS A 361 16.51 12.11 12.38
N HIS A 362 16.32 12.60 11.17
CA HIS A 362 16.84 13.89 10.73
C HIS A 362 15.73 14.70 10.05
N VAL A 363 15.67 15.99 10.38
CA VAL A 363 14.70 16.93 9.82
C VAL A 363 15.46 18.19 9.40
N TRP A 364 15.24 18.62 8.16
CA TRP A 364 15.76 19.87 7.61
C TRP A 364 14.62 20.82 7.32
N VAL A 365 14.82 22.10 7.62
CA VAL A 365 13.85 23.16 7.34
C VAL A 365 14.49 24.13 6.35
N TYR A 366 13.79 24.37 5.26
CA TYR A 366 14.23 25.19 4.13
C TYR A 366 13.27 26.36 3.92
N ASP A 367 13.80 27.45 3.37
CA ASP A 367 13.02 28.61 2.95
C ASP A 367 12.22 28.32 1.66
N ASP A 368 11.33 29.24 1.27
CA ASP A 368 10.34 29.03 0.21
C ASP A 368 10.92 29.06 -1.23
N ASP A 369 12.19 29.41 -1.37
CA ASP A 369 12.95 29.42 -2.63
C ASP A 369 13.70 28.10 -2.90
N ILE A 370 13.73 27.17 -1.95
CA ILE A 370 14.38 25.86 -2.11
C ILE A 370 13.40 24.82 -2.65
N ASP A 371 13.84 24.04 -3.64
CA ASP A 371 13.15 22.84 -4.08
C ASP A 371 13.56 21.65 -3.21
N ILE A 372 12.65 21.18 -2.35
CA ILE A 372 12.90 20.10 -1.39
C ILE A 372 12.82 18.69 -2.02
N TYR A 373 12.59 18.60 -3.33
CA TYR A 373 12.62 17.34 -4.11
C TYR A 373 13.93 17.13 -4.87
N ASN A 374 14.79 18.17 -4.93
CA ASN A 374 16.12 18.09 -5.53
C ASN A 374 17.13 17.69 -4.45
N GLU A 375 17.41 16.38 -4.35
CA GLU A 375 18.32 15.78 -3.36
C GLU A 375 19.81 16.13 -3.56
#